data_AF-A0A969IY72-F1
#
_entry.id   AF-A0A969IY72-F1
#
_cell.length_a   1.000
_cell.length_b   1.000
_cell.length_c   1.000
_cell.angle_alpha   90.00
_cell.angle_beta   90.00
_cell.angle_gamma   90.00
#
_symmetry.space_group_name_H-M   'P 1'
#
loop_
_entity.id
_entity.type
_entity.pdbx_description
1 polymer ?
#
loop_
_entity_poly.entity_id
_entity_poly.type
_entity_poly.pdbx_seq_one_letter_code
_entity_poly.pdbx_strand_id
1 'polypeptide(L)'
;MADVNGTWLGTYWQAGTPTRFEATFIQSGNSLSGRILDDNHLGEAQIDGEVVGRSIRFTKRYLTPSHHSVSYSGTLTEDANSMQGNWTIGVLYSGSWEAHRNDENLMADLRNRLEQKVPVEALVGG
;
A
#
# COMPACT_ATOMS: atom_id res chain seq x y z
N MET A 1 -3.95 14.72 12.33
CA MET A 1 -3.58 14.36 10.94
C MET A 1 -3.27 12.89 10.94
N ALA A 2 -3.74 12.13 9.94
CA ALA A 2 -3.42 10.71 9.86
C ALA A 2 -1.92 10.53 9.59
N ASP A 3 -1.33 9.53 10.23
CA ASP A 3 0.04 9.08 9.97
C ASP A 3 0.00 8.01 8.88
N VAL A 4 0.74 8.22 7.79
CA VAL A 4 0.84 7.27 6.68
C VAL A 4 2.22 6.63 6.56
N ASN A 5 3.14 6.94 7.48
CA ASN A 5 4.51 6.41 7.43
C ASN A 5 4.54 4.89 7.45
N GLY A 6 5.49 4.31 6.71
CA GLY A 6 5.76 2.88 6.69
C GLY A 6 5.34 2.19 5.40
N THR A 7 5.23 0.87 5.47
CA THR A 7 4.98 0.01 4.32
C THR A 7 3.50 -0.30 4.16
N TRP A 8 3.06 -0.30 2.91
CA TRP A 8 1.69 -0.56 2.50
C TRP A 8 1.66 -1.57 1.36
N LEU A 9 0.71 -2.49 1.41
CA LEU A 9 0.40 -3.39 0.31
C LEU A 9 -0.90 -2.94 -0.33
N GLY A 10 -0.90 -2.80 -1.64
CA GLY A 10 -2.06 -2.31 -2.35
C GLY A 10 -2.33 -3.02 -3.66
N THR A 11 -3.49 -2.69 -4.22
CA THR A 11 -3.93 -3.12 -5.54
C THR A 11 -4.53 -1.92 -6.25
N TYR A 12 -4.22 -1.76 -7.52
CA TYR A 12 -4.94 -0.85 -8.41
C TYR A 12 -5.59 -1.63 -9.55
N TRP A 13 -6.69 -1.11 -10.06
CA TRP A 13 -7.43 -1.74 -11.16
C TRP A 13 -7.37 -0.85 -12.39
N GLN A 14 -6.98 -1.44 -13.53
CA GLN A 14 -7.08 -0.80 -14.84
C GLN A 14 -8.05 -1.61 -15.69
N ALA A 15 -9.18 -1.00 -16.06
CA ALA A 15 -10.24 -1.68 -16.82
C ALA A 15 -10.63 -3.04 -16.20
N GLY A 16 -10.71 -3.10 -14.86
CA GLY A 16 -11.05 -4.32 -14.10
C GLY A 16 -9.89 -5.30 -13.89
N THR A 17 -8.72 -5.09 -14.50
CA THR A 17 -7.54 -5.93 -14.28
C THR A 17 -6.77 -5.45 -13.05
N PRO A 18 -6.63 -6.27 -11.99
CA PRO A 18 -5.88 -5.90 -10.80
C PRO A 18 -4.37 -5.96 -11.04
N THR A 19 -3.63 -5.04 -10.43
CA THR A 19 -2.17 -5.11 -10.29
C THR A 19 -1.80 -4.79 -8.85
N ARG A 20 -0.98 -5.66 -8.23
CA ARG A 20 -0.49 -5.48 -6.87
C ARG A 20 0.71 -4.55 -6.84
N PHE A 21 0.89 -3.86 -5.72
CA PHE A 21 2.07 -3.05 -5.47
C PHE A 21 2.43 -3.04 -3.99
N GLU A 22 3.69 -2.78 -3.72
CA GLU A 22 4.20 -2.41 -2.40
C GLU A 22 4.58 -0.94 -2.41
N ALA A 23 4.23 -0.20 -1.36
CA ALA A 23 4.57 1.21 -1.21
C ALA A 23 5.27 1.44 0.13
N THR A 24 6.32 2.26 0.12
CA THR A 24 6.92 2.81 1.35
C THR A 24 6.70 4.31 1.35
N PHE A 25 6.01 4.80 2.37
CA PHE A 25 5.66 6.20 2.53
C PHE A 25 6.46 6.86 3.65
N ILE A 26 6.92 8.08 3.36
CA ILE A 26 7.64 8.96 4.28
C ILE A 26 6.88 10.28 4.31
N GLN A 27 6.29 10.59 5.46
CA GLN A 27 5.50 11.78 5.70
C GLN A 27 6.24 12.73 6.64
N SER A 28 6.37 13.99 6.22
CA SER A 28 6.92 15.08 7.04
C SER A 28 5.93 16.25 7.05
N GLY A 29 5.16 16.35 8.14
CA GLY A 29 4.02 17.26 8.22
C GLY A 29 2.96 16.89 7.17
N ASN A 30 2.65 17.82 6.27
CA ASN A 30 1.72 17.58 5.16
C ASN A 30 2.41 16.98 3.93
N SER A 31 3.75 17.05 3.83
CA SER A 31 4.47 16.54 2.67
C SER A 31 4.58 15.01 2.72
N LEU A 32 4.37 14.38 1.56
CA LEU A 32 4.50 12.95 1.36
C LEU A 32 5.52 12.65 0.27
N SER A 33 6.41 11.72 0.53
CA SER A 33 7.35 11.15 -0.43
C SER A 33 7.42 9.63 -0.25
N GLY A 34 8.05 8.93 -1.18
CA GLY A 34 8.13 7.48 -1.07
C GLY A 34 8.50 6.76 -2.35
N ARG A 35 8.42 5.43 -2.28
CA ARG A 35 8.63 4.53 -3.41
C ARG A 35 7.47 3.55 -3.53
N ILE A 36 7.19 3.14 -4.76
CA ILE A 36 6.23 2.10 -5.08
C ILE A 36 6.91 1.08 -6.00
N LEU A 37 6.68 -0.21 -5.74
CA LEU A 37 7.09 -1.31 -6.59
C LEU A 37 5.83 -2.03 -7.10
N ASP A 38 5.57 -1.96 -8.40
CA ASP A 38 4.47 -2.71 -9.01
C ASP A 38 4.90 -4.14 -9.36
N ASP A 39 3.99 -5.08 -9.14
CA ASP A 39 4.13 -6.49 -9.54
C ASP A 39 3.84 -6.67 -11.04
N ASN A 40 4.51 -5.88 -11.88
CA ASN A 40 4.47 -5.97 -13.34
C ASN A 40 5.72 -5.37 -13.99
N HIS A 41 5.70 -5.24 -15.32
CA HIS A 41 6.83 -4.72 -16.10
C HIS A 41 7.18 -3.23 -15.86
N LEU A 42 6.30 -2.45 -15.22
CA LEU A 42 6.55 -1.03 -14.91
C LEU A 42 7.54 -0.88 -13.75
N GLY A 43 7.49 -1.81 -12.79
CA GLY A 43 8.44 -1.93 -11.70
C GLY A 43 8.44 -0.73 -10.75
N GLU A 44 9.62 -0.19 -10.48
CA GLU A 44 9.84 0.80 -9.43
C GLU A 44 9.46 2.23 -9.87
N ALA A 45 8.83 2.96 -8.95
CA ALA A 45 8.44 4.34 -9.08
C ALA A 45 8.72 5.16 -7.81
N GLN A 46 8.90 6.45 -7.99
CA GLN A 46 8.92 7.44 -6.91
C GLN A 46 7.58 8.15 -6.82
N ILE A 47 7.23 8.57 -5.61
CA ILE A 47 6.04 9.39 -5.36
C ILE A 47 6.38 10.69 -4.65
N ASP A 48 5.63 11.73 -4.99
CA ASP A 48 5.65 13.02 -4.30
C ASP A 48 4.22 13.54 -4.17
N GLY A 49 3.87 14.07 -3.01
CA GLY A 49 2.50 14.48 -2.73
C GLY A 49 2.28 15.07 -1.35
N GLU A 50 1.06 14.91 -0.87
CA GLU A 50 0.61 15.44 0.41
C GLU A 50 -0.43 14.58 1.12
N VAL A 51 -0.49 14.76 2.44
CA VAL A 51 -1.54 14.26 3.33
C VAL A 51 -2.15 15.44 4.08
N VAL A 52 -3.47 15.59 3.99
CA VAL A 52 -4.23 16.64 4.68
C VAL A 52 -5.41 16.01 5.40
N GLY A 53 -5.38 16.01 6.74
CA GLY A 53 -6.40 15.33 7.54
C GLY A 53 -6.34 13.81 7.34
N ARG A 54 -7.29 13.26 6.58
CA ARG A 54 -7.33 11.85 6.12
C ARG A 54 -7.29 11.72 4.60
N SER A 55 -7.15 12.82 3.88
CA SER A 55 -7.03 12.82 2.42
C SER A 55 -5.57 12.66 2.03
N ILE A 56 -5.31 11.78 1.07
CA ILE A 56 -3.97 11.54 0.51
C ILE A 56 -4.01 11.83 -0.99
N ARG A 57 -2.99 12.55 -1.50
CA ARG A 57 -2.80 12.83 -2.92
C ARG A 57 -1.33 12.72 -3.25
N PHE A 58 -0.97 12.03 -4.31
CA PHE A 58 0.43 11.97 -4.76
C PHE A 58 0.52 11.71 -6.26
N THR A 59 1.66 12.08 -6.84
CA THR A 59 2.01 11.77 -8.22
C THR A 59 3.06 10.68 -8.24
N LYS A 60 2.79 9.59 -8.95
CA LYS A 60 3.71 8.47 -9.18
C LYS A 60 4.46 8.66 -10.49
N ARG A 61 5.77 8.47 -10.46
CA ARG A 61 6.68 8.56 -11.61
C ARG A 61 7.61 7.36 -11.64
N TYR A 62 7.52 6.55 -12.68
CA TYR A 62 8.37 5.36 -12.84
C TYR A 62 9.82 5.73 -13.11
N LEU A 63 10.74 4.88 -12.64
CA LEU A 63 12.17 5.00 -12.92
C LEU A 63 12.56 4.39 -14.27
N THR A 64 11.70 3.56 -14.84
CA THR A 64 11.81 3.07 -16.22
C THR A 64 11.46 4.19 -17.22
N PRO A 65 11.80 4.07 -18.52
CA PRO A 65 11.55 5.11 -19.53
C PRO A 65 10.07 5.45 -19.80
N SER A 66 9.13 5.05 -18.94
CA SER A 66 7.73 5.43 -19.09
C SER A 66 7.57 6.91 -18.73
N HIS A 67 7.09 7.71 -19.69
CA HIS A 67 6.99 9.16 -19.55
C HIS A 67 5.69 9.64 -18.86
N HIS A 68 4.84 8.73 -18.38
CA HIS A 68 3.53 9.09 -17.85
C HIS A 68 3.54 9.16 -16.32
N SER A 69 3.35 10.39 -15.81
CA SER A 69 3.00 10.60 -14.41
C SER A 69 1.57 10.11 -14.15
N VAL A 70 1.38 9.38 -13.05
CA VAL A 70 0.07 8.88 -12.61
C VAL A 70 -0.35 9.63 -11.36
N SER A 71 -1.51 10.26 -11.39
CA SER A 71 -2.04 11.01 -10.25
C SER A 71 -2.92 10.11 -9.40
N TYR A 72 -2.62 9.99 -8.11
CA TYR A 72 -3.41 9.26 -7.14
C TYR A 72 -4.11 10.21 -6.17
N SER A 73 -5.32 9.85 -5.79
CA SER A 73 -6.09 10.49 -4.73
C SER A 73 -6.85 9.44 -3.95
N GLY A 74 -6.99 9.62 -2.64
CA GLY A 74 -7.74 8.71 -1.80
C GLY A 74 -7.98 9.25 -0.40
N THR A 75 -8.55 8.39 0.43
CA THR A 75 -8.91 8.69 1.81
C THR A 75 -8.52 7.53 2.70
N LEU A 76 -7.98 7.84 3.88
CA LEU A 76 -7.67 6.88 4.93
C LEU A 76 -8.90 6.57 5.79
N THR A 77 -8.97 5.34 6.28
CA THR A 77 -9.87 4.96 7.37
C THR A 77 -9.53 5.72 8.66
N GLU A 78 -10.46 5.67 9.62
CA GLU A 78 -10.29 6.36 10.90
C GLU A 78 -9.11 5.84 11.72
N ASP A 79 -8.85 4.53 11.64
CA ASP A 79 -7.71 3.87 12.28
C ASP A 79 -6.39 4.00 11.50
N ALA A 80 -6.42 4.62 10.31
CA ALA A 80 -5.29 4.78 9.40
C ALA A 80 -4.56 3.46 9.04
N ASN A 81 -5.27 2.33 9.06
CA ASN A 81 -4.74 1.03 8.65
C ASN A 81 -5.07 0.67 7.19
N SER A 82 -6.02 1.38 6.57
CA SER A 82 -6.32 1.22 5.16
C SER A 82 -6.62 2.54 4.48
N MET A 83 -6.50 2.54 3.16
CA MET A 83 -6.77 3.67 2.30
C MET A 83 -7.29 3.20 0.95
N GLN A 84 -8.14 4.01 0.34
CA GLN A 84 -8.73 3.71 -0.95
C GLN A 84 -8.99 4.99 -1.74
N GLY A 85 -9.03 4.87 -3.06
CA GLY A 85 -9.34 6.00 -3.91
C GLY A 85 -9.26 5.70 -5.39
N ASN A 86 -8.89 6.72 -6.16
CA ASN A 86 -8.78 6.65 -7.62
C ASN A 86 -7.43 7.17 -8.11
N TRP A 87 -6.98 6.62 -9.22
CA TRP A 87 -5.83 7.09 -9.97
C TRP A 87 -6.25 7.57 -11.36
N THR A 88 -5.47 8.47 -11.95
CA THR A 88 -5.67 8.95 -13.32
C THR A 88 -4.35 9.14 -14.08
N ILE A 89 -4.40 8.97 -15.40
CA ILE A 89 -3.33 9.37 -16.33
C ILE A 89 -3.96 10.27 -17.39
N GLY A 90 -3.74 11.58 -17.26
CA GLY A 90 -4.44 12.58 -18.06
C GLY A 90 -5.96 12.46 -17.91
N VAL A 91 -6.68 12.57 -19.02
CA VAL A 91 -8.15 12.47 -19.07
C VAL A 91 -8.67 11.11 -19.56
N LEU A 92 -7.78 10.24 -20.05
CA LEU A 92 -8.16 9.04 -20.80
C LEU A 92 -8.15 7.78 -19.94
N TYR A 93 -7.27 7.70 -18.94
CA TYR A 93 -7.13 6.50 -18.11
C TYR A 93 -7.40 6.83 -16.66
N SER A 94 -8.17 5.96 -16.03
CA SER A 94 -8.46 6.03 -14.60
C SER A 94 -8.80 4.65 -14.06
N GLY A 95 -8.77 4.54 -12.75
CA GLY A 95 -9.19 3.34 -12.05
C GLY A 95 -9.20 3.52 -10.55
N SER A 96 -9.72 2.53 -9.85
CA SER A 96 -9.70 2.48 -8.40
C SER A 96 -8.36 1.92 -7.90
N TRP A 97 -8.06 2.19 -6.63
CA TRP A 97 -7.00 1.55 -5.89
C TRP A 97 -7.35 1.45 -4.41
N GLU A 98 -6.73 0.48 -3.74
CA GLU A 98 -6.77 0.32 -2.29
C GLU A 98 -5.40 -0.09 -1.78
N ALA A 99 -5.14 0.18 -0.52
CA ALA A 99 -3.95 -0.28 0.16
C ALA A 99 -4.20 -0.41 1.67
N HIS A 100 -3.50 -1.36 2.26
CA HIS A 100 -3.55 -1.68 3.68
C HIS A 100 -2.13 -1.64 4.24
N ARG A 101 -1.99 -1.26 5.51
CA ARG A 101 -0.70 -1.32 6.17
C ARG A 101 -0.19 -2.75 6.07
N ASN A 102 1.07 -2.89 5.67
CA ASN A 102 1.77 -4.14 5.91
C ASN A 102 2.11 -4.17 7.40
N ASP A 103 1.11 -4.46 8.23
CA ASP A 103 1.32 -4.78 9.63
C ASP A 103 1.96 -6.17 9.71
N GLU A 104 3.20 -6.24 9.22
CA GLU A 104 4.11 -7.30 9.60
C GLU A 104 4.51 -7.07 11.05
N ASN A 105 3.58 -7.37 11.95
CA ASN A 105 3.97 -8.18 13.07
C ASN A 105 4.05 -9.63 12.55
N LEU A 106 4.92 -9.87 11.56
CA LEU A 106 5.21 -11.18 10.98
C LEU A 106 5.52 -12.17 12.11
N MET A 107 6.15 -11.66 13.19
CA MET A 107 6.39 -12.38 14.44
C MET A 107 5.11 -12.72 15.22
N ALA A 108 4.09 -11.87 15.25
CA ALA A 108 2.81 -12.19 15.85
C ALA A 108 2.02 -13.22 15.03
N ASP A 109 2.02 -13.10 13.69
CA ASP A 109 1.38 -14.11 12.82
C ASP A 109 2.13 -15.46 12.88
N LEU A 110 3.46 -15.44 12.85
CA LEU A 110 4.30 -16.63 13.04
C LEU A 110 4.04 -17.29 14.41
N ARG A 111 3.98 -16.50 15.50
CA ARG A 111 3.66 -17.02 16.85
C ARG A 111 2.28 -17.66 16.89
N ASN A 112 1.25 -16.99 16.38
CA ASN A 112 -0.10 -17.56 16.32
C ASN A 112 -0.15 -18.86 15.51
N ARG A 113 0.56 -18.94 14.38
CA ARG A 113 0.61 -20.17 13.57
C ARG A 113 1.41 -21.30 14.23
N LEU A 114 2.47 -20.97 14.97
CA LEU A 114 3.23 -21.95 15.75
C LEU A 114 2.37 -22.50 16.90
N GLU A 115 1.64 -21.64 17.61
CA GLU A 115 0.74 -22.04 18.70
C GLU A 115 -0.46 -22.86 18.21
N GLN A 116 -1.06 -22.52 17.06
CA GLN A 116 -2.16 -23.29 16.47
C GLN A 116 -1.75 -24.68 15.94
N LYS A 117 -0.46 -24.90 15.67
CA LYS A 117 0.06 -26.18 15.16
C LYS A 117 0.49 -27.17 16.25
N VAL A 118 0.39 -26.82 17.53
CA VAL A 118 0.63 -27.77 18.62
C VAL A 118 -0.73 -28.31 19.10
N PRO A 119 -1.13 -29.55 18.75
CA PRO A 119 -2.18 -30.20 19.51
C PRO A 119 -1.69 -30.39 20.94
N VAL A 120 -2.50 -30.00 21.92
CA VAL A 120 -2.25 -30.16 23.37
C VAL A 120 -2.17 -31.64 23.80
N GLU A 121 -2.31 -32.60 22.87
CA GLU A 121 -2.38 -34.03 23.19
C GLU A 121 -1.03 -34.76 23.21
N ALA A 122 0.10 -34.12 22.93
CA ALA A 122 1.40 -34.80 22.89
C ALA A 122 2.14 -34.90 24.26
N LEU A 123 1.52 -34.53 25.38
CA LEU A 123 2.18 -34.53 26.70
C LEU A 123 1.56 -35.44 27.78
N VAL A 124 0.62 -36.33 27.43
CA VAL A 124 0.13 -37.33 28.40
C VAL A 124 0.02 -38.71 27.74
N GLY A 125 1.10 -39.48 27.76
CA GLY A 125 1.03 -40.92 27.52
C GLY A 125 2.32 -41.52 26.94
N GLY A 126 3.06 -42.26 27.77
CA GLY A 126 4.18 -43.10 27.37
C GLY A 126 5.21 -43.26 28.47
#